data_AF-A0A4R4TMA7-F1
#
_entry.id   AF-A0A4R4TMA7-F1
#
_cell.length_a   1.000
_cell.length_b   1.000
_cell.length_c   1.000
_cell.angle_alpha   90.00
_cell.angle_beta   90.00
_cell.angle_gamma   90.00
#
_symmetry.space_group_name_H-M   'P 1'
#
loop_
_entity.id
_entity.type
_entity.pdbx_description
1 polymer ?
#
loop_
_entity_poly.entity_id
_entity_poly.type
_entity_poly.pdbx_seq_one_letter_code
_entity_poly.pdbx_strand_id
1 'polypeptide(L)'
;MTVPARSSTPDAVPLDAERFHTDPVSLYRELRHRHGSVVPVLLPGDIPAWLVIGYREVHRVTSDPETYTRDATHWNQWASVPVDWPLLPLVGRPGTATARAVGGGRAHRAAVLGEALDAMEPGEPRRHAERIADTLIDAFCRDGRAELVAEYAARLPILVLAELCGLAEDETPDLVRALRSGADRDRVTALMRRLLARRRAAPGADVASRLLAAASGASGASGADEAEPAGTEPAETELAEDLAALCAAGYLPTADWLGGTLRLMLTDPRYAEPEAGGRLGVDRAMNEVLWRDTPTQNVIGRWATRDAQLGPRRLRAGDLLVLGLQGANGDPLVHGTSAPAASAAAFYGLAGLVSEPEPVPEPALGGPANSAYLSFGHGERRCPFPAQEIAETITRTGVEVLLDRLPDVEPAIATTELTHHPSPWQRGPTALPVRFTPMPASR
;
A
#
# COMPACT_ATOMS: atom_id res chain seq x y z
N MET A 1 -34.59 14.98 19.85
CA MET A 1 -33.22 14.49 20.11
C MET A 1 -32.27 15.37 19.34
N THR A 2 -31.56 16.23 20.05
CA THR A 2 -30.70 17.26 19.49
C THR A 2 -29.42 16.60 18.98
N VAL A 3 -29.12 16.73 17.69
CA VAL A 3 -27.84 16.31 17.10
C VAL A 3 -26.73 17.04 17.88
N PRO A 4 -25.72 16.36 18.45
CA PRO A 4 -24.60 17.05 19.06
C PRO A 4 -23.94 17.92 17.99
N ALA A 5 -23.69 19.20 18.31
CA ALA A 5 -22.99 20.10 17.42
C ALA A 5 -21.67 19.45 16.95
N ARG A 6 -21.42 19.49 15.64
CA ARG A 6 -20.16 19.09 15.00
C ARG A 6 -19.03 19.65 15.87
N SER A 7 -18.17 18.78 16.42
CA SER A 7 -16.93 19.28 17.02
C SER A 7 -16.08 19.83 15.88
N SER A 8 -16.24 21.12 15.56
CA SER A 8 -15.29 21.83 14.73
C SER A 8 -13.99 21.84 15.52
N THR A 9 -13.09 20.90 15.25
CA THR A 9 -11.71 20.99 15.68
C THR A 9 -11.14 22.17 14.89
N PRO A 10 -10.94 23.37 15.48
CA PRO A 10 -10.67 24.61 14.72
C PRO A 10 -9.34 24.58 13.94
N ASP A 11 -8.59 23.50 14.09
CA ASP A 11 -7.25 23.25 13.59
C ASP A 11 -7.17 21.95 12.75
N ALA A 12 -8.31 21.34 12.39
CA ALA A 12 -8.31 20.13 11.58
C ALA A 12 -7.95 20.44 10.11
N VAL A 13 -7.08 19.61 9.53
CA VAL A 13 -6.62 19.78 8.15
C VAL A 13 -7.41 18.85 7.22
N PRO A 14 -7.99 19.34 6.11
CA PRO A 14 -8.64 18.46 5.12
C PRO A 14 -7.61 17.49 4.51
N LEU A 15 -7.89 16.19 4.58
CA LEU A 15 -6.98 15.15 4.07
C LEU A 15 -6.92 15.12 2.53
N ASP A 16 -7.95 15.65 1.87
CA ASP A 16 -8.03 15.85 0.42
C ASP A 16 -7.46 17.21 -0.03
N ALA A 17 -6.83 17.97 0.87
CA ALA A 17 -6.14 19.19 0.49
C ALA A 17 -4.98 18.89 -0.48
N GLU A 18 -4.84 19.74 -1.50
CA GLU A 18 -3.88 19.60 -2.60
C GLU A 18 -2.44 19.30 -2.15
N ARG A 19 -2.02 19.88 -1.03
CA ARG A 19 -0.65 19.70 -0.49
C ARG A 19 -0.33 18.25 -0.09
N PHE A 20 -1.32 17.42 0.22
CA PHE A 20 -1.09 15.97 0.43
C PHE A 20 -0.64 15.28 -0.88
N HIS A 21 -0.90 15.87 -2.04
CA HIS A 21 -0.56 15.33 -3.34
C HIS A 21 0.71 15.96 -3.91
N THR A 22 0.90 17.27 -3.75
CA THR A 22 1.99 18.00 -4.41
C THR A 22 3.27 18.02 -3.57
N ASP A 23 3.17 18.27 -2.27
CA ASP A 23 4.30 18.40 -1.34
C ASP A 23 4.03 17.74 0.02
N PRO A 24 3.82 16.40 0.05
CA PRO A 24 3.47 15.70 1.29
C PRO A 24 4.61 15.74 2.31
N VAL A 25 5.88 15.76 1.88
CA VAL A 25 7.04 15.74 2.80
C VAL A 25 7.06 17.00 3.66
N SER A 26 6.98 18.18 3.06
CA SER A 26 6.97 19.43 3.82
C SER A 26 5.70 19.58 4.64
N LEU A 27 4.55 19.14 4.09
CA LEU A 27 3.29 19.12 4.82
C LEU A 27 3.38 18.25 6.09
N TYR A 28 3.87 17.01 6.01
CA TYR A 28 4.01 16.13 7.18
C TYR A 28 4.97 16.70 8.24
N ARG A 29 6.01 17.43 7.81
CA ARG A 29 6.92 18.14 8.73
C ARG A 29 6.19 19.27 9.47
N GLU A 30 5.42 20.08 8.75
CA GLU A 30 4.60 21.16 9.31
C GLU A 30 3.54 20.63 10.27
N LEU A 31 2.78 19.61 9.86
CA LEU A 31 1.76 18.97 10.69
C LEU A 31 2.36 18.40 11.98
N ARG A 32 3.54 17.78 11.89
CA ARG A 32 4.26 17.26 13.06
C ARG A 32 4.69 18.37 14.00
N HIS A 33 5.21 19.48 13.48
CA HIS A 33 5.59 20.63 14.28
C HIS A 33 4.38 21.23 15.00
N ARG A 34 3.25 21.41 14.30
CA ARG A 34 2.04 22.04 14.84
C ARG A 34 1.24 21.15 15.78
N HIS A 35 1.11 19.86 15.49
CA HIS A 35 0.18 18.97 16.18
C HIS A 35 0.84 17.78 16.89
N GLY A 36 2.13 17.53 16.66
CA GLY A 36 2.84 16.34 17.14
C GLY A 36 2.55 15.09 16.30
N SER A 37 2.64 13.91 16.91
CA SER A 37 2.50 12.60 16.23
C SER A 37 1.08 12.22 15.83
N VAL A 38 0.06 12.94 16.30
CA VAL A 38 -1.36 12.65 16.05
C VAL A 38 -2.10 13.96 15.71
N VAL A 39 -2.54 14.04 14.45
CA VAL A 39 -3.02 15.25 13.79
C VAL A 39 -4.54 15.18 13.62
N PRO A 40 -5.32 16.20 14.02
CA PRO A 40 -6.73 16.26 13.66
C PRO A 40 -6.89 16.51 12.16
N VAL A 41 -7.69 15.69 11.48
CA VAL A 41 -7.97 15.85 10.04
C VAL A 41 -9.46 15.77 9.75
N LEU A 42 -9.86 16.31 8.59
CA LEU A 42 -11.19 16.12 8.02
C LEU A 42 -11.10 15.21 6.81
N LEU A 43 -11.94 14.19 6.77
CA LEU A 43 -12.18 13.37 5.58
C LEU A 43 -13.27 14.03 4.71
N PRO A 44 -13.48 13.59 3.46
CA PRO A 44 -14.52 14.14 2.59
C PRO A 44 -15.87 14.25 3.30
N GLY A 45 -16.60 15.34 3.08
CA GLY A 45 -17.85 15.61 3.81
C GLY A 45 -17.64 16.06 5.26
N ASP A 46 -16.47 16.62 5.57
CA ASP A 46 -16.10 17.17 6.88
C ASP A 46 -16.18 16.15 8.03
N ILE A 47 -15.91 14.87 7.75
CA ILE A 47 -15.97 13.80 8.76
C ILE A 47 -14.66 13.81 9.56
N PRO A 48 -14.67 14.11 10.88
CA PRO A 48 -13.44 14.21 11.65
C PRO A 48 -12.78 12.85 11.91
N ALA A 49 -11.46 12.82 11.78
CA ALA A 49 -10.62 11.67 12.09
C ALA A 49 -9.27 12.11 12.68
N TRP A 50 -8.50 11.15 13.18
CA TRP A 50 -7.12 11.36 13.64
C TRP A 50 -6.13 10.76 12.66
N LEU A 51 -5.27 11.59 12.07
CA LEU A 51 -4.16 11.14 11.25
C LEU A 51 -2.93 10.89 12.13
N VAL A 52 -2.52 9.63 12.24
CA VAL A 52 -1.38 9.18 13.03
C VAL A 52 -0.14 9.18 12.16
N ILE A 53 0.77 10.13 12.41
CA ILE A 53 2.00 10.30 11.62
C ILE A 53 3.27 9.96 12.41
N GLY A 54 3.19 9.71 13.72
CA GLY A 54 4.36 9.29 14.50
C GLY A 54 4.68 7.82 14.30
N TYR A 55 5.97 7.49 14.10
CA TYR A 55 6.39 6.11 13.86
C TYR A 55 6.02 5.17 15.02
N ARG A 56 6.26 5.62 16.26
CA ARG A 56 5.95 4.85 17.48
C ARG A 56 4.45 4.68 17.67
N GLU A 57 3.67 5.71 17.35
CA GLU A 57 2.21 5.67 17.45
C GLU A 57 1.59 4.76 16.40
N VAL A 58 2.06 4.77 15.15
CA VAL A 58 1.59 3.81 14.14
C VAL A 58 1.92 2.38 14.57
N HIS A 59 3.13 2.12 15.07
CA HIS A 59 3.49 0.81 15.63
C HIS A 59 2.56 0.42 16.78
N ARG A 60 2.31 1.31 17.74
CA ARG A 60 1.39 1.02 18.86
C ARG A 60 -0.03 0.69 18.38
N VAL A 61 -0.58 1.50 17.48
CA VAL A 61 -1.94 1.30 16.95
C VAL A 61 -2.06 -0.03 16.19
N THR A 62 -0.98 -0.47 15.54
CA THR A 62 -0.99 -1.72 14.78
C THR A 62 -0.66 -2.96 15.61
N SER A 63 0.00 -2.82 16.76
CA SER A 63 0.29 -3.92 17.70
C SER A 63 -0.78 -4.16 18.76
N ASP A 64 -1.73 -3.24 18.96
CA ASP A 64 -2.77 -3.30 20.01
C ASP A 64 -4.18 -3.30 19.39
N PRO A 65 -4.62 -4.43 18.78
CA PRO A 65 -5.91 -4.53 18.12
C PRO A 65 -7.10 -4.49 19.10
N GLU A 66 -6.88 -4.79 20.37
CA GLU A 66 -7.92 -4.68 21.42
C GLU A 66 -8.30 -3.23 21.68
N THR A 67 -7.31 -2.34 21.73
CA THR A 67 -7.56 -0.90 21.89
C THR A 67 -7.89 -0.23 20.56
N TYR A 68 -7.27 -0.67 19.46
CA TYR A 68 -7.42 -0.08 18.13
C TYR A 68 -7.92 -1.12 17.13
N THR A 69 -9.23 -1.37 17.16
CA THR A 69 -9.87 -2.41 16.37
C THR A 69 -10.00 -2.04 14.89
N ARG A 70 -10.24 -3.05 14.07
CA ARG A 70 -10.71 -2.92 12.69
C ARG A 70 -12.21 -3.15 12.52
N ASP A 71 -12.91 -3.38 13.62
CA ASP A 71 -14.36 -3.49 13.63
C ASP A 71 -15.00 -2.10 13.51
N ALA A 72 -15.53 -1.82 12.33
CA ALA A 72 -16.16 -0.54 12.02
C ALA A 72 -17.42 -0.28 12.85
N THR A 73 -18.03 -1.27 13.51
CA THR A 73 -19.21 -1.06 14.38
C THR A 73 -18.92 -0.13 15.56
N HIS A 74 -17.65 0.00 15.95
CA HIS A 74 -17.22 0.89 17.03
C HIS A 74 -17.29 2.37 16.64
N TRP A 75 -17.44 2.69 15.36
CA TRP A 75 -17.35 4.07 14.92
C TRP A 75 -18.50 4.94 15.48
N ASN A 76 -18.14 5.92 16.31
CA ASN A 76 -19.09 6.80 16.99
C ASN A 76 -19.73 7.86 16.06
N GLN A 77 -19.34 7.93 14.79
CA GLN A 77 -19.83 8.93 13.83
C GLN A 77 -20.67 8.36 12.68
N TRP A 78 -21.06 7.08 12.71
CA TRP A 78 -21.87 6.48 11.62
C TRP A 78 -23.10 7.30 11.24
N ALA A 79 -23.76 7.95 12.21
CA ALA A 79 -24.93 8.79 11.97
C ALA A 79 -24.65 10.04 11.11
N SER A 80 -23.38 10.46 11.03
CA SER A 80 -22.93 11.62 10.25
C SER A 80 -22.42 11.25 8.85
N VAL A 81 -22.22 9.96 8.56
CA VAL A 81 -21.62 9.49 7.30
C VAL A 81 -22.67 9.45 6.19
N PRO A 82 -22.47 10.16 5.07
CA PRO A 82 -23.36 10.08 3.91
C PRO A 82 -23.45 8.66 3.32
N VAL A 83 -24.61 8.30 2.75
CA VAL A 83 -24.82 6.97 2.15
C VAL A 83 -23.93 6.71 0.93
N ASP A 84 -23.56 7.77 0.23
CA ASP A 84 -22.71 7.81 -0.96
C ASP A 84 -21.29 8.27 -0.64
N TRP A 85 -20.90 8.23 0.64
CA TRP A 85 -19.59 8.72 1.08
C TRP A 85 -18.44 7.94 0.40
N PRO A 86 -17.49 8.61 -0.27
CA PRO A 86 -16.52 7.97 -1.16
C PRO A 86 -15.55 7.01 -0.47
N LEU A 87 -15.40 7.10 0.86
CA LEU A 87 -14.52 6.22 1.64
C LEU A 87 -15.24 5.00 2.24
N LEU A 88 -16.55 4.86 2.06
CA LEU A 88 -17.30 3.66 2.47
C LEU A 88 -16.68 2.35 1.96
N PRO A 89 -16.10 2.29 0.74
CA PRO A 89 -15.38 1.10 0.32
C PRO A 89 -14.22 0.68 1.23
N LEU A 90 -13.52 1.63 1.86
CA LEU A 90 -12.32 1.35 2.65
C LEU A 90 -12.63 1.07 4.14
N VAL A 91 -13.76 1.57 4.63
CA VAL A 91 -14.16 1.54 6.05
C VAL A 91 -15.50 0.85 6.32
N GLY A 92 -16.20 0.43 5.27
CA GLY A 92 -17.58 -0.04 5.30
C GLY A 92 -17.80 -1.28 6.18
N ARG A 93 -19.04 -1.75 6.18
CA ARG A 93 -19.54 -2.76 7.15
C ARG A 93 -18.57 -3.94 7.31
N PRO A 94 -18.45 -4.49 8.56
CA PRO A 94 -17.73 -5.72 8.79
C PRO A 94 -18.16 -6.81 7.80
N GLY A 95 -17.20 -7.60 7.35
CA GLY A 95 -17.42 -8.70 6.42
C GLY A 95 -16.44 -9.83 6.73
N THR A 96 -16.67 -10.98 6.14
CA THR A 96 -15.92 -12.20 6.44
C THR A 96 -14.60 -12.30 5.68
N ALA A 97 -14.41 -11.56 4.57
CA ALA A 97 -13.12 -11.40 3.88
C ALA A 97 -11.95 -11.08 4.81
N THR A 98 -10.73 -11.54 4.50
CA THR A 98 -9.49 -11.27 5.26
C THR A 98 -9.23 -9.76 5.44
N ALA A 99 -9.64 -8.93 4.47
CA ALA A 99 -9.52 -7.48 4.59
C ALA A 99 -10.45 -6.85 5.65
N ARG A 100 -11.59 -7.50 5.97
CA ARG A 100 -12.67 -6.98 6.83
C ARG A 100 -12.93 -7.80 8.09
N ALA A 101 -12.51 -9.07 8.13
CA ALA A 101 -12.63 -9.95 9.30
C ALA A 101 -11.86 -9.36 10.49
N VAL A 102 -12.27 -9.71 11.70
CA VAL A 102 -11.66 -9.26 12.97
C VAL A 102 -11.48 -10.48 13.89
N GLY A 103 -10.54 -10.43 14.84
CA GLY A 103 -10.34 -11.49 15.83
C GLY A 103 -9.92 -12.84 15.23
N GLY A 104 -10.45 -13.95 15.79
CA GLY A 104 -10.12 -15.32 15.41
C GLY A 104 -10.34 -15.62 13.93
N GLY A 105 -11.51 -15.23 13.39
CA GLY A 105 -11.81 -15.34 11.96
C GLY A 105 -10.77 -14.65 11.06
N ARG A 106 -10.19 -13.51 11.48
CA ARG A 106 -9.11 -12.86 10.70
C ARG A 106 -7.81 -13.63 10.75
N ALA A 107 -7.44 -14.19 11.90
CA ALA A 107 -6.19 -14.94 12.06
C ALA A 107 -6.24 -16.23 11.22
N HIS A 108 -7.36 -16.95 11.27
CA HIS A 108 -7.58 -18.16 10.48
C HIS A 108 -7.40 -17.91 8.97
N ARG A 109 -8.08 -16.89 8.43
CA ARG A 109 -8.00 -16.61 6.99
C ARG A 109 -6.64 -16.11 6.53
N ALA A 110 -5.94 -15.34 7.37
CA ALA A 110 -4.55 -14.98 7.10
C ALA A 110 -3.67 -16.22 6.95
N ALA A 111 -3.87 -17.22 7.82
CA ALA A 111 -3.12 -18.46 7.77
C ALA A 111 -3.43 -19.22 6.48
N VAL A 112 -4.70 -19.37 6.11
CA VAL A 112 -5.12 -20.04 4.87
C VAL A 112 -4.55 -19.34 3.62
N LEU A 113 -4.64 -18.01 3.55
CA LEU A 113 -4.08 -17.24 2.44
C LEU A 113 -2.54 -17.30 2.45
N GLY A 114 -1.91 -17.17 3.62
CA GLY A 114 -0.46 -17.26 3.77
C GLY A 114 0.07 -18.60 3.28
N GLU A 115 -0.54 -19.70 3.71
CA GLU A 115 -0.22 -21.05 3.30
C GLU A 115 -0.38 -21.26 1.78
N ALA A 116 -1.46 -20.73 1.19
CA ALA A 116 -1.66 -20.80 -0.25
C ALA A 116 -0.56 -20.06 -1.05
N LEU A 117 -0.05 -18.96 -0.51
CA LEU A 117 1.06 -18.20 -1.12
C LEU A 117 2.41 -18.88 -0.84
N ASP A 118 2.64 -19.43 0.35
CA ASP A 118 3.86 -20.17 0.71
C ASP A 118 4.04 -21.45 -0.11
N ALA A 119 2.94 -22.08 -0.53
CA ALA A 119 2.95 -23.25 -1.41
C ALA A 119 3.38 -22.94 -2.86
N MET A 120 3.63 -21.66 -3.19
CA MET A 120 4.13 -21.25 -4.48
C MET A 120 5.61 -21.56 -4.67
N GLU A 121 6.00 -21.93 -5.89
CA GLU A 121 7.41 -22.08 -6.19
C GLU A 121 8.10 -20.70 -6.15
N PRO A 122 9.25 -20.56 -5.46
CA PRO A 122 9.93 -19.27 -5.33
C PRO A 122 10.25 -18.56 -6.67
N GLY A 123 10.51 -19.33 -7.73
CA GLY A 123 10.82 -18.80 -9.06
C GLY A 123 9.59 -18.46 -9.92
N GLU A 124 8.39 -18.83 -9.50
CA GLU A 124 7.15 -18.65 -10.28
C GLU A 124 6.86 -17.17 -10.56
N PRO A 125 6.81 -16.27 -9.56
CA PRO A 125 6.56 -14.85 -9.80
C PRO A 125 7.55 -14.21 -10.77
N ARG A 126 8.83 -14.57 -10.65
CA ARG A 126 9.91 -14.08 -11.52
C ARG A 126 9.69 -14.50 -12.97
N ARG A 127 9.40 -15.78 -13.24
CA ARG A 127 9.15 -16.27 -14.61
C ARG A 127 7.97 -15.57 -15.27
N HIS A 128 6.88 -15.35 -14.54
CA HIS A 128 5.73 -14.60 -15.05
C HIS A 128 6.10 -13.14 -15.33
N ALA A 129 6.80 -12.48 -14.38
CA ALA A 129 7.22 -11.10 -14.53
C ALA A 129 8.18 -10.88 -15.70
N GLU A 130 9.19 -11.73 -15.90
CA GLU A 130 10.14 -11.65 -17.01
C GLU A 130 9.41 -11.74 -18.36
N ARG A 131 8.61 -12.79 -18.56
CA ARG A 131 7.88 -13.01 -19.82
C ARG A 131 6.89 -11.90 -20.14
N ILE A 132 6.15 -11.43 -19.13
CA ILE A 132 5.18 -10.33 -19.31
C ILE A 132 5.92 -9.03 -19.58
N ALA A 133 7.02 -8.75 -18.88
CA ALA A 133 7.85 -7.58 -19.10
C ALA A 133 8.37 -7.53 -20.55
N ASP A 134 8.95 -8.62 -21.05
CA ASP A 134 9.41 -8.73 -22.44
C ASP A 134 8.27 -8.45 -23.43
N THR A 135 7.09 -9.06 -23.22
CA THR A 135 5.92 -8.87 -24.07
C THR A 135 5.46 -7.41 -24.09
N LEU A 136 5.44 -6.74 -22.93
CA LEU A 136 5.06 -5.33 -22.83
C LEU A 136 6.10 -4.43 -23.52
N ILE A 137 7.39 -4.71 -23.37
CA ILE A 137 8.47 -3.96 -23.99
C ILE A 137 8.44 -4.13 -25.52
N ASP A 138 8.19 -5.34 -26.02
CA ASP A 138 8.10 -5.63 -27.46
C ASP A 138 7.02 -4.82 -28.19
N ALA A 139 6.01 -4.35 -27.45
CA ALA A 139 4.95 -3.51 -27.98
C ALA A 139 5.42 -2.10 -28.35
N PHE A 140 6.47 -1.57 -27.69
CA PHE A 140 6.95 -0.19 -27.88
C PHE A 140 8.45 -0.07 -28.21
N CYS A 141 9.25 -1.13 -28.08
CA CYS A 141 10.72 -1.05 -28.20
C CYS A 141 11.21 -0.60 -29.59
N ARG A 142 10.38 -0.75 -30.64
CA ARG A 142 10.73 -0.32 -32.01
C ARG A 142 10.47 1.17 -32.26
N ASP A 143 9.71 1.83 -31.40
CA ASP A 143 9.26 3.20 -31.61
C ASP A 143 10.28 4.24 -31.11
N GLY A 144 11.26 3.80 -30.30
CA GLY A 144 12.27 4.68 -29.67
C GLY A 144 11.71 5.62 -28.60
N ARG A 145 10.45 5.43 -28.20
CA ARG A 145 9.74 6.21 -27.18
C ARG A 145 8.65 5.37 -26.54
N ALA A 146 8.29 5.69 -25.30
CA ALA A 146 7.17 5.07 -24.58
C ALA A 146 6.67 5.96 -23.44
N GLU A 147 5.45 5.73 -22.99
CA GLU A 147 4.90 6.23 -21.74
C GLU A 147 4.99 5.09 -20.70
N LEU A 148 6.07 5.05 -19.89
CA LEU A 148 6.37 3.87 -19.08
C LEU A 148 5.34 3.59 -17.99
N VAL A 149 4.61 4.59 -17.49
CA VAL A 149 3.59 4.35 -16.48
C VAL A 149 2.41 3.60 -17.10
N ALA A 150 1.80 4.14 -18.14
CA ALA A 150 0.60 3.60 -18.77
C ALA A 150 0.88 2.32 -19.56
N GLU A 151 2.01 2.25 -20.26
CA GLU A 151 2.32 1.16 -21.19
C GLU A 151 3.03 -0.02 -20.51
N TYR A 152 3.66 0.20 -19.35
CA TYR A 152 4.47 -0.81 -18.65
C TYR A 152 4.13 -0.96 -17.16
N ALA A 153 4.44 0.03 -16.32
CA ALA A 153 4.40 -0.09 -14.86
C ALA A 153 2.99 -0.35 -14.30
N ALA A 154 1.97 0.28 -14.88
CA ALA A 154 0.57 0.07 -14.50
C ALA A 154 -0.03 -1.24 -15.04
N ARG A 155 0.69 -1.97 -15.90
CA ARG A 155 0.22 -3.21 -16.54
C ARG A 155 0.92 -4.44 -15.99
N LEU A 156 2.24 -4.39 -15.80
CA LEU A 156 3.03 -5.56 -15.40
C LEU A 156 2.47 -6.25 -14.13
N PRO A 157 2.22 -5.56 -13.00
CA PRO A 157 1.81 -6.24 -11.78
C PRO A 157 0.45 -6.92 -11.88
N ILE A 158 -0.53 -6.28 -12.53
CA ILE A 158 -1.88 -6.86 -12.64
C ILE A 158 -1.91 -8.06 -13.58
N LEU A 159 -1.13 -8.04 -14.66
CA LEU A 159 -1.00 -9.19 -15.56
C LEU A 159 -0.34 -10.38 -14.84
N VAL A 160 0.73 -10.13 -14.07
CA VAL A 160 1.38 -11.18 -13.26
C VAL A 160 0.42 -11.75 -12.22
N LEU A 161 -0.27 -10.89 -11.46
CA LEU A 161 -1.23 -11.33 -10.44
C LEU A 161 -2.40 -12.12 -11.03
N ALA A 162 -2.89 -11.73 -12.22
CA ALA A 162 -3.96 -12.46 -12.89
C ALA A 162 -3.53 -13.90 -13.23
N GLU A 163 -2.34 -14.07 -13.80
CA GLU A 163 -1.80 -15.39 -14.12
C GLU A 163 -1.48 -16.23 -12.88
N LEU A 164 -0.87 -15.63 -11.85
CA LEU A 164 -0.60 -16.32 -10.58
C LEU A 164 -1.90 -16.80 -9.91
N CYS A 165 -2.99 -16.04 -10.05
CA CYS A 165 -4.31 -16.47 -9.56
C CYS A 165 -4.95 -17.56 -10.43
N GLY A 166 -4.49 -17.74 -11.67
CA GLY A 166 -5.02 -18.72 -12.61
C GLY A 166 -6.12 -18.18 -13.54
N LEU A 167 -6.25 -16.85 -13.67
CA LEU A 167 -7.14 -16.24 -14.66
C LEU A 167 -6.61 -16.46 -16.07
N ALA A 168 -7.54 -16.67 -17.01
CA ALA A 168 -7.18 -16.72 -18.42
C ALA A 168 -6.88 -15.31 -18.97
N GLU A 169 -6.12 -15.25 -20.07
CA GLU A 169 -5.71 -14.00 -20.69
C GLU A 169 -6.89 -13.11 -21.09
N ASP A 170 -7.98 -13.72 -21.58
CA ASP A 170 -9.22 -13.03 -21.98
C ASP A 170 -10.03 -12.49 -20.78
N GLU A 171 -9.82 -13.01 -19.57
CA GLU A 171 -10.46 -12.55 -18.34
C GLU A 171 -9.72 -11.37 -17.69
N THR A 172 -8.45 -11.19 -18.02
CA THR A 172 -7.58 -10.18 -17.39
C THR A 172 -8.02 -8.74 -17.68
N PRO A 173 -8.44 -8.35 -18.91
CA PRO A 173 -8.97 -7.01 -19.17
C PRO A 173 -10.17 -6.64 -18.30
N ASP A 174 -11.03 -7.63 -17.99
CA ASP A 174 -12.19 -7.43 -17.14
C ASP A 174 -11.78 -7.22 -15.68
N LEU A 175 -10.79 -7.95 -15.17
CA LEU A 175 -10.19 -7.70 -13.86
C LEU A 175 -9.57 -6.31 -13.77
N VAL A 176 -8.75 -5.92 -14.75
CA VAL A 176 -8.10 -4.60 -14.81
C VAL A 176 -9.15 -3.49 -14.77
N ARG A 177 -10.19 -3.58 -15.59
CA ARG A 177 -11.27 -2.58 -15.66
C ARG A 177 -12.00 -2.46 -14.32
N ALA A 178 -12.34 -3.59 -13.71
CA ALA A 178 -13.07 -3.61 -12.45
C ALA A 178 -12.24 -3.02 -11.30
N LEU A 179 -10.96 -3.40 -11.18
CA LEU A 179 -10.07 -2.87 -10.14
C LEU A 179 -9.77 -1.37 -10.30
N ARG A 180 -9.55 -0.87 -11.52
CA ARG A 180 -9.30 0.56 -11.76
C ARG A 180 -10.51 1.44 -11.45
N SER A 181 -11.72 0.91 -11.64
CA SER A 181 -12.94 1.66 -11.34
C SER A 181 -13.18 1.86 -9.84
N GLY A 182 -12.61 1.00 -8.99
CA GLY A 182 -12.83 0.99 -7.53
C GLY A 182 -14.28 0.70 -7.07
N ALA A 183 -15.25 0.81 -7.98
CA ALA A 183 -16.68 0.76 -7.73
C ALA A 183 -17.28 -0.64 -7.94
N ASP A 184 -16.61 -1.54 -8.67
CA ASP A 184 -17.20 -2.81 -9.10
C ASP A 184 -16.60 -4.03 -8.39
N ARG A 185 -16.55 -3.98 -7.05
CA ARG A 185 -16.04 -5.09 -6.23
C ARG A 185 -16.87 -6.35 -6.39
N ASP A 186 -18.18 -6.21 -6.54
CA ASP A 186 -19.08 -7.33 -6.73
C ASP A 186 -18.76 -8.10 -8.02
N ARG A 187 -18.38 -7.40 -9.10
CA ARG A 187 -17.90 -8.05 -10.33
C ARG A 187 -16.56 -8.74 -10.17
N VAL A 188 -15.61 -8.15 -9.43
CA VAL A 188 -14.33 -8.82 -9.14
C VAL A 188 -14.58 -10.09 -8.34
N THR A 189 -15.38 -10.01 -7.27
CA THR A 189 -15.75 -11.18 -6.45
C THR A 189 -16.48 -12.23 -7.29
N ALA A 190 -17.41 -11.84 -8.17
CA ALA A 190 -18.10 -12.76 -9.07
C ALA A 190 -17.15 -13.43 -10.09
N LEU A 191 -16.14 -12.71 -10.59
CA LEU A 191 -15.08 -13.29 -11.41
C LEU A 191 -14.28 -14.33 -10.62
N MET A 192 -13.86 -13.99 -9.40
CA MET A 192 -13.10 -14.91 -8.53
C MET A 192 -13.92 -16.15 -8.13
N ARG A 193 -15.23 -16.00 -7.88
CA ARG A 193 -16.13 -17.15 -7.66
C ARG A 193 -16.15 -18.11 -8.85
N ARG A 194 -16.27 -17.58 -10.08
CA ARG A 194 -16.24 -18.41 -11.30
C ARG A 194 -14.88 -19.10 -11.49
N LEU A 195 -13.78 -18.42 -11.14
CA LEU A 195 -12.45 -19.00 -11.13
C LEU A 195 -12.34 -20.16 -10.13
N LEU A 196 -12.76 -19.95 -8.87
CA LEU A 196 -12.74 -20.98 -7.83
C LEU A 196 -13.60 -22.20 -8.20
N ALA A 197 -14.79 -21.99 -8.76
CA ALA A 197 -15.64 -23.08 -9.23
C ALA A 197 -14.96 -23.93 -10.31
N ARG A 198 -14.26 -23.28 -11.28
CA ARG A 198 -13.46 -23.99 -12.29
C ARG A 198 -12.31 -24.78 -11.66
N ARG A 199 -11.57 -24.18 -10.71
CA ARG A 199 -10.42 -24.81 -10.05
C ARG A 199 -10.78 -25.91 -9.07
N ARG A 200 -12.00 -25.89 -8.51
CA ARG A 200 -12.53 -27.02 -7.75
C ARG A 200 -12.76 -28.25 -8.64
N ALA A 201 -13.25 -28.04 -9.86
CA ALA A 201 -13.47 -29.13 -10.82
C ALA A 201 -12.17 -29.62 -11.48
N ALA A 202 -11.23 -28.71 -11.73
CA ALA A 202 -9.93 -29.01 -12.34
C ALA A 202 -8.83 -28.14 -11.69
N PRO A 203 -8.18 -28.64 -10.63
CA PRO A 203 -7.09 -27.92 -9.97
C PRO A 203 -5.91 -27.67 -10.91
N GLY A 204 -5.30 -26.49 -10.77
CA GLY A 204 -4.10 -26.06 -11.48
C GLY A 204 -2.94 -25.72 -10.54
N ALA A 205 -1.81 -25.31 -11.12
CA ALA A 205 -0.67 -24.77 -10.38
C ALA A 205 -0.83 -23.25 -10.20
N ASP A 206 -1.85 -22.83 -9.47
CA ASP A 206 -2.19 -21.42 -9.24
C ASP A 206 -2.68 -21.16 -7.81
N VAL A 207 -2.68 -19.89 -7.42
CA VAL A 207 -3.09 -19.44 -6.08
C VAL A 207 -4.54 -19.81 -5.78
N ALA A 208 -5.46 -19.76 -6.75
CA ALA A 208 -6.85 -20.15 -6.51
C ALA A 208 -6.99 -21.64 -6.13
N SER A 209 -6.25 -22.52 -6.80
CA SER A 209 -6.21 -23.96 -6.49
C SER A 209 -5.53 -24.24 -5.15
N ARG A 210 -4.43 -23.56 -4.85
CA ARG A 210 -3.72 -23.65 -3.56
C ARG A 210 -4.60 -23.16 -2.40
N LEU A 211 -5.36 -22.10 -2.60
CA LEU A 211 -6.29 -21.56 -1.62
C LEU A 211 -7.44 -22.54 -1.31
N LEU A 212 -7.99 -23.20 -2.34
CA LEU A 212 -9.00 -24.25 -2.16
C LEU A 212 -8.45 -25.45 -1.37
N ALA A 213 -7.21 -25.85 -1.64
CA ALA A 213 -6.54 -26.93 -0.92
C ALA A 213 -6.30 -26.57 0.55
N ALA A 214 -5.78 -25.37 0.82
CA ALA A 214 -5.54 -24.86 2.17
C ALA A 214 -6.83 -24.78 2.99
N ALA A 215 -7.89 -24.21 2.42
CA ALA A 215 -9.19 -24.07 3.07
C ALA A 215 -9.87 -25.43 3.37
N SER A 216 -9.53 -26.49 2.63
CA SER A 216 -10.07 -27.84 2.85
C SER A 216 -9.37 -28.60 3.98
N GLY A 217 -8.37 -27.99 4.65
CA GLY A 217 -7.61 -28.63 5.72
C GLY A 217 -6.65 -29.72 5.23
N ALA A 218 -6.44 -29.84 3.92
CA ALA A 218 -5.51 -30.81 3.33
C ALA A 218 -4.04 -30.54 3.72
N SER A 219 -3.78 -29.38 4.31
CA SER A 219 -2.46 -28.81 4.56
C SER A 219 -2.17 -28.52 6.05
N GLY A 220 -3.17 -28.69 6.93
CA GLY A 220 -2.96 -28.71 8.39
C GLY A 220 -3.21 -27.40 9.15
N ALA A 221 -3.74 -26.34 8.51
CA ALA A 221 -4.15 -25.10 9.18
C ALA A 221 -5.40 -25.29 10.07
N SER A 222 -5.23 -25.91 11.24
CA SER A 222 -6.31 -26.19 12.20
C SER A 222 -6.68 -24.95 13.02
N GLY A 223 -7.86 -24.41 12.75
CA GLY A 223 -8.59 -23.47 13.62
C GLY A 223 -10.08 -23.59 13.31
N ALA A 224 -10.71 -24.64 13.82
CA ALA A 224 -11.97 -25.19 13.30
C ALA A 224 -13.27 -24.64 13.94
N ASP A 225 -13.18 -23.80 14.97
CA ASP A 225 -14.37 -23.48 15.78
C ASP A 225 -15.27 -22.35 15.22
N GLU A 226 -14.80 -21.56 14.24
CA GLU A 226 -15.56 -20.46 13.63
C GLU A 226 -15.63 -20.50 12.08
N ALA A 227 -15.01 -21.51 11.44
CA ALA A 227 -14.97 -21.59 9.98
C ALA A 227 -16.19 -22.31 9.41
N GLU A 228 -16.82 -21.73 8.38
CA GLU A 228 -17.88 -22.41 7.63
C GLU A 228 -17.33 -23.69 6.97
N PRO A 229 -18.11 -24.78 6.90
CA PRO A 229 -17.64 -26.03 6.31
C PRO A 229 -17.16 -25.83 4.87
N ALA A 230 -16.02 -26.43 4.53
CA ALA A 230 -15.48 -26.40 3.17
C ALA A 230 -16.50 -26.95 2.16
N GLY A 231 -16.71 -26.23 1.05
CA GLY A 231 -17.67 -26.62 0.01
C GLY A 231 -19.08 -26.02 0.16
N THR A 232 -19.27 -25.10 1.11
CA THR A 232 -20.51 -24.31 1.22
C THR A 232 -20.42 -23.00 0.40
N GLU A 233 -21.58 -22.49 -0.05
CA GLU A 233 -21.69 -21.20 -0.76
C GLU A 233 -21.09 -19.99 0.01
N PRO A 234 -21.29 -19.87 1.35
CA PRO A 234 -20.64 -18.84 2.16
C PRO A 234 -19.11 -18.95 2.14
N ALA A 235 -18.55 -20.15 2.32
CA ALA A 235 -17.11 -20.38 2.29
C ALA A 235 -16.50 -20.04 0.91
N GLU A 236 -17.18 -20.36 -0.19
CA GLU A 236 -16.71 -19.97 -1.53
C GLU A 236 -16.73 -18.47 -1.78
N THR A 237 -17.78 -17.79 -1.33
CA THR A 237 -17.89 -16.33 -1.43
C THR A 237 -16.74 -15.66 -0.69
N GLU A 238 -16.44 -16.17 0.50
CA GLU A 238 -15.32 -15.75 1.31
C GLU A 238 -13.97 -15.91 0.61
N LEU A 239 -13.66 -17.09 0.06
CA LEU A 239 -12.40 -17.30 -0.66
C LEU A 239 -12.29 -16.40 -1.90
N ALA A 240 -13.42 -16.14 -2.57
CA ALA A 240 -13.47 -15.22 -3.70
C ALA A 240 -13.17 -13.78 -3.28
N GLU A 241 -13.69 -13.33 -2.14
CA GLU A 241 -13.36 -12.02 -1.58
C GLU A 241 -11.88 -11.91 -1.19
N ASP A 242 -11.25 -12.99 -0.72
CA ASP A 242 -9.81 -13.01 -0.42
C ASP A 242 -8.94 -12.90 -1.67
N LEU A 243 -9.28 -13.65 -2.73
CA LEU A 243 -8.60 -13.51 -4.02
C LEU A 243 -8.78 -12.11 -4.61
N ALA A 244 -10.00 -11.55 -4.53
CA ALA A 244 -10.28 -10.19 -4.97
C ALA A 244 -9.44 -9.17 -4.18
N ALA A 245 -9.34 -9.34 -2.86
CA ALA A 245 -8.52 -8.49 -2.00
C ALA A 245 -7.03 -8.63 -2.31
N LEU A 246 -6.53 -9.84 -2.58
CA LEU A 246 -5.14 -10.10 -2.98
C LEU A 246 -4.80 -9.34 -4.28
N CYS A 247 -5.62 -9.48 -5.32
CA CYS A 247 -5.41 -8.77 -6.59
C CYS A 247 -5.48 -7.25 -6.42
N ALA A 248 -6.45 -6.75 -5.65
CA ALA A 248 -6.61 -5.31 -5.43
C ALA A 248 -5.42 -4.71 -4.65
N ALA A 249 -5.02 -5.34 -3.54
CA ALA A 249 -3.95 -4.88 -2.67
C ALA A 249 -2.56 -5.06 -3.32
N GLY A 250 -2.39 -6.11 -4.14
CA GLY A 250 -1.15 -6.37 -4.87
C GLY A 250 -0.99 -5.54 -6.14
N TYR A 251 -2.06 -4.97 -6.70
CA TYR A 251 -1.99 -4.26 -7.98
C TYR A 251 -1.38 -2.86 -7.85
N LEU A 252 -2.18 -1.88 -7.44
CA LEU A 252 -1.80 -0.46 -7.55
C LEU A 252 -0.54 -0.13 -6.74
N PRO A 253 -0.37 -0.60 -5.48
CA PRO A 253 0.86 -0.33 -4.74
C PRO A 253 2.12 -0.85 -5.42
N THR A 254 2.06 -2.02 -6.06
CA THR A 254 3.22 -2.59 -6.78
C THR A 254 3.49 -1.82 -8.07
N ALA A 255 2.44 -1.37 -8.78
CA ALA A 255 2.57 -0.53 -9.96
C ALA A 255 3.21 0.83 -9.63
N ASP A 256 2.75 1.46 -8.55
CA ASP A 256 3.29 2.72 -8.04
C ASP A 256 4.74 2.57 -7.55
N TRP A 257 5.07 1.43 -6.93
CA TRP A 257 6.45 1.12 -6.52
C TRP A 257 7.38 0.97 -7.72
N LEU A 258 6.96 0.21 -8.72
CA LEU A 258 7.69 0.03 -9.99
C LEU A 258 7.89 1.37 -10.71
N GLY A 259 6.80 2.13 -10.91
CA GLY A 259 6.87 3.45 -11.55
C GLY A 259 7.74 4.42 -10.77
N GLY A 260 7.61 4.46 -9.44
CA GLY A 260 8.42 5.29 -8.55
C GLY A 260 9.91 4.92 -8.59
N THR A 261 10.22 3.62 -8.68
CA THR A 261 11.60 3.12 -8.78
C THR A 261 12.22 3.50 -10.12
N LEU A 262 11.50 3.29 -11.23
CA LEU A 262 11.93 3.71 -12.56
C LEU A 262 12.15 5.23 -12.60
N ARG A 263 11.20 6.02 -12.08
CA ARG A 263 11.34 7.48 -11.99
C ARG A 263 12.61 7.85 -11.24
N LEU A 264 12.84 7.28 -10.06
CA LEU A 264 14.01 7.58 -9.23
C LEU A 264 15.31 7.25 -9.99
N MET A 265 15.40 6.06 -10.57
CA MET A 265 16.61 5.62 -11.27
C MET A 265 16.91 6.44 -12.53
N LEU A 266 15.89 6.89 -13.26
CA LEU A 266 16.04 7.65 -14.50
C LEU A 266 16.22 9.15 -14.32
N THR A 267 15.91 9.69 -13.13
CA THR A 267 15.95 11.14 -12.88
C THR A 267 16.96 11.58 -11.83
N ASP A 268 17.42 10.66 -10.97
CA ASP A 268 18.39 10.98 -9.93
C ASP A 268 19.82 10.59 -10.36
N PRO A 269 20.75 11.57 -10.47
CA PRO A 269 22.12 11.33 -10.92
C PRO A 269 22.88 10.25 -10.12
N ARG A 270 22.51 10.02 -8.85
CA ARG A 270 23.13 8.99 -7.99
C ARG A 270 22.91 7.57 -8.52
N TYR A 271 21.88 7.37 -9.33
CA TYR A 271 21.57 6.09 -9.96
C TYR A 271 22.01 6.05 -11.44
N ALA A 272 22.39 7.20 -12.03
CA ALA A 272 22.81 7.32 -13.43
C ALA A 272 24.34 7.19 -13.67
N GLU A 273 25.17 7.61 -12.71
CA GLU A 273 26.63 7.72 -12.89
C GLU A 273 27.41 6.49 -12.35
N PRO A 274 28.20 5.77 -13.18
CA PRO A 274 29.04 4.65 -12.72
C PRO A 274 30.28 5.04 -11.92
N GLU A 275 30.74 6.30 -12.00
CA GLU A 275 32.13 6.67 -11.75
C GLU A 275 32.50 6.99 -10.28
N ALA A 276 31.53 7.08 -9.36
CA ALA A 276 31.79 7.42 -7.95
C ALA A 276 31.72 6.24 -6.96
N GLY A 277 31.95 5.02 -7.44
CA GLY A 277 32.02 3.82 -6.60
C GLY A 277 30.71 3.06 -6.49
N GLY A 278 30.41 2.29 -7.54
CA GLY A 278 29.32 1.32 -7.60
C GLY A 278 27.97 1.97 -7.92
N ARG A 279 27.36 1.56 -9.05
CA ARG A 279 25.95 1.86 -9.32
C ARG A 279 25.14 1.54 -8.07
N LEU A 280 24.41 2.51 -7.53
CA LEU A 280 23.39 2.18 -6.54
C LEU A 280 22.40 1.23 -7.22
N GLY A 281 22.31 -0.01 -6.72
CA GLY A 281 21.53 -1.07 -7.37
C GLY A 281 20.02 -0.84 -7.28
N VAL A 282 19.28 -1.59 -8.10
CA VAL A 282 17.81 -1.64 -8.12
C VAL A 282 17.23 -1.78 -6.71
N ASP A 283 17.81 -2.66 -5.90
CA ASP A 283 17.40 -2.90 -4.50
C ASP A 283 17.43 -1.63 -3.64
N ARG A 284 18.44 -0.78 -3.83
CA ARG A 284 18.56 0.46 -3.08
C ARG A 284 17.53 1.49 -3.54
N ALA A 285 17.29 1.59 -4.85
CA ALA A 285 16.26 2.48 -5.40
C ALA A 285 14.86 2.06 -4.90
N MET A 286 14.56 0.77 -4.97
CA MET A 286 13.31 0.19 -4.48
C MET A 286 13.10 0.49 -3.00
N ASN A 287 14.12 0.24 -2.16
CA ASN A 287 14.05 0.53 -0.72
C ASN A 287 13.91 2.03 -0.44
N GLU A 288 14.59 2.89 -1.22
CA GLU A 288 14.48 4.34 -1.09
C GLU A 288 13.07 4.84 -1.40
N VAL A 289 12.41 4.30 -2.44
CA VAL A 289 11.01 4.61 -2.75
C VAL A 289 10.10 4.22 -1.59
N LEU A 290 10.27 3.03 -0.99
CA LEU A 290 9.47 2.62 0.16
C LEU A 290 9.64 3.55 1.37
N TRP A 291 10.81 4.18 1.55
CA TRP A 291 11.01 5.18 2.59
C TRP A 291 10.43 6.56 2.25
N ARG A 292 10.70 7.05 1.04
CA ARG A 292 10.50 8.46 0.65
C ARG A 292 9.18 8.73 -0.04
N ASP A 293 8.69 7.78 -0.84
CA ASP A 293 7.49 7.88 -1.67
C ASP A 293 6.71 6.57 -1.53
N THR A 294 6.35 6.18 -0.30
CA THR A 294 5.73 4.86 -0.07
C THR A 294 4.45 4.72 -0.90
N PRO A 295 4.27 3.64 -1.69
CA PRO A 295 3.14 3.53 -2.61
C PRO A 295 1.77 3.71 -1.94
N THR A 296 1.63 3.22 -0.70
CA THR A 296 0.45 3.45 0.14
C THR A 296 0.79 4.50 1.19
N GLN A 297 0.28 5.72 1.03
CA GLN A 297 0.61 6.86 1.88
C GLN A 297 -0.16 6.85 3.19
N ASN A 298 -1.47 6.57 3.12
CA ASN A 298 -2.39 6.61 4.25
C ASN A 298 -3.30 5.36 4.23
N VAL A 299 -3.57 4.78 5.41
CA VAL A 299 -4.47 3.63 5.58
C VAL A 299 -5.56 3.97 6.59
N ILE A 300 -6.81 3.97 6.15
CA ILE A 300 -7.96 4.32 6.99
C ILE A 300 -8.60 3.11 7.68
N GLY A 301 -9.18 3.39 8.85
CA GLY A 301 -10.18 2.54 9.49
C GLY A 301 -9.64 1.77 10.67
N ARG A 302 -8.86 2.39 11.54
CA ARG A 302 -8.73 1.90 12.91
C ARG A 302 -9.70 2.67 13.80
N TRP A 303 -10.31 2.01 14.77
CA TRP A 303 -11.21 2.65 15.73
C TRP A 303 -10.75 2.40 17.15
N ALA A 304 -10.75 3.45 17.97
CA ALA A 304 -10.49 3.29 19.39
C ALA A 304 -11.68 2.57 20.06
N THR A 305 -11.47 1.47 20.76
CA THR A 305 -12.56 0.76 21.45
C THR A 305 -12.94 1.42 22.78
N ARG A 306 -12.05 2.26 23.32
CA ARG A 306 -12.16 2.97 24.59
C ARG A 306 -11.37 4.28 24.54
N ASP A 307 -11.65 5.18 25.48
CA ASP A 307 -10.82 6.38 25.66
C ASP A 307 -9.36 5.99 25.91
N ALA A 308 -8.43 6.58 25.15
CA ALA A 308 -7.02 6.22 25.18
C ALA A 308 -6.12 7.43 24.92
N GLN A 309 -4.94 7.45 25.54
CA GLN A 309 -3.88 8.42 25.23
C GLN A 309 -2.99 7.87 24.12
N LEU A 310 -2.89 8.60 22.99
CA LEU A 310 -2.00 8.29 21.86
C LEU A 310 -1.16 9.53 21.51
N GLY A 311 0.14 9.47 21.75
CA GLY A 311 1.02 10.63 21.61
C GLY A 311 0.50 11.83 22.42
N PRO A 312 0.40 13.03 21.83
CA PRO A 312 -0.11 14.23 22.51
C PRO A 312 -1.64 14.28 22.60
N ARG A 313 -2.39 13.33 21.99
CA ARG A 313 -3.84 13.38 21.89
C ARG A 313 -4.53 12.37 22.79
N ARG A 314 -5.65 12.79 23.37
CA ARG A 314 -6.58 11.91 24.07
C ARG A 314 -7.74 11.57 23.13
N LEU A 315 -7.77 10.32 22.68
CA LEU A 315 -8.79 9.76 21.82
C LEU A 315 -10.02 9.39 22.65
N ARG A 316 -11.20 9.48 22.03
CA ARG A 316 -12.46 8.97 22.59
C ARG A 316 -12.79 7.60 22.03
N ALA A 317 -13.55 6.82 22.81
CA ALA A 317 -14.15 5.59 22.30
C ALA A 317 -14.93 5.86 21.00
N GLY A 318 -14.63 5.06 19.98
CA GLY A 318 -15.20 5.11 18.64
C GLY A 318 -14.53 6.09 17.67
N ASP A 319 -13.52 6.85 18.10
CA ASP A 319 -12.78 7.74 17.20
C ASP A 319 -12.12 6.95 16.06
N LEU A 320 -12.20 7.49 14.85
CA LEU A 320 -11.57 6.94 13.65
C LEU A 320 -10.13 7.44 13.51
N LEU A 321 -9.21 6.52 13.25
CA LEU A 321 -7.81 6.77 12.98
C LEU A 321 -7.45 6.41 11.53
N VAL A 322 -6.66 7.28 10.92
CA VAL A 322 -5.96 7.11 9.65
C VAL A 322 -4.48 6.94 9.96
N LEU A 323 -3.87 5.87 9.49
CA LEU A 323 -2.44 5.61 9.65
C LEU A 323 -1.69 6.28 8.51
N GLY A 324 -0.94 7.35 8.80
CA GLY A 324 -0.10 8.04 7.82
C GLY A 324 1.26 7.38 7.71
N LEU A 325 1.35 6.35 6.87
CA LEU A 325 2.57 5.57 6.66
C LEU A 325 3.71 6.44 6.13
N GLN A 326 3.44 7.32 5.17
CA GLN A 326 4.44 8.29 4.69
C GLN A 326 4.88 9.25 5.80
N GLY A 327 3.93 9.78 6.57
CA GLY A 327 4.21 10.67 7.69
C GLY A 327 5.11 10.01 8.73
N ALA A 328 4.85 8.73 9.02
CA ALA A 328 5.62 7.90 9.95
C ALA A 328 6.98 7.48 9.39
N ASN A 329 7.07 7.15 8.11
CA ASN A 329 8.34 6.89 7.46
C ASN A 329 9.24 8.13 7.46
N GLY A 330 8.68 9.34 7.36
CA GLY A 330 9.43 10.59 7.48
C GLY A 330 9.73 11.03 8.92
N ASP A 331 9.47 10.20 9.93
CA ASP A 331 9.68 10.57 11.33
C ASP A 331 11.20 10.70 11.65
N PRO A 332 11.66 11.86 12.16
CA PRO A 332 13.06 12.06 12.51
C PRO A 332 13.62 10.99 13.47
N LEU A 333 12.75 10.41 14.32
CA LEU A 333 13.16 9.40 15.30
C LEU A 333 13.74 8.12 14.66
N VAL A 334 13.33 7.76 13.45
CA VAL A 334 13.81 6.54 12.76
C VAL A 334 14.94 6.77 11.78
N HIS A 335 15.21 8.04 11.44
CA HIS A 335 16.32 8.43 10.57
C HIS A 335 17.59 8.78 11.34
N GLY A 336 17.62 8.61 12.65
CA GLY A 336 18.80 8.90 13.49
C GLY A 336 19.16 10.40 13.55
N THR A 337 18.39 11.26 12.89
CA THR A 337 18.38 12.70 13.15
C THR A 337 17.78 12.87 14.54
N SER A 338 18.62 13.11 15.54
CA SER A 338 18.19 13.44 16.90
C SER A 338 17.03 14.41 16.79
N ALA A 339 15.85 14.05 17.30
CA ALA A 339 14.82 15.05 17.55
C ALA A 339 15.52 16.16 18.34
N PRO A 340 15.57 17.41 17.84
CA PRO A 340 16.27 18.46 18.54
C PRO A 340 15.67 18.54 19.95
N ALA A 341 16.51 18.84 20.94
CA ALA A 341 16.21 18.80 22.38
C ALA A 341 14.81 19.30 22.79
N ALA A 342 14.16 20.13 21.95
CA ALA A 342 12.74 20.46 21.94
C ALA A 342 11.74 19.30 22.18
N SER A 343 11.88 18.13 21.55
CA SER A 343 10.90 17.04 21.73
C SER A 343 10.97 16.40 23.13
N ALA A 344 12.20 16.23 23.65
CA ALA A 344 12.42 15.82 25.04
C ALA A 344 12.03 16.93 26.03
N ALA A 345 12.33 18.19 25.71
CA ALA A 345 11.95 19.34 26.54
C ALA A 345 10.43 19.51 26.62
N ALA A 346 9.68 19.28 25.54
CA ALA A 346 8.22 19.27 25.54
C ALA A 346 7.66 18.13 26.42
N PHE A 347 8.27 16.94 26.37
CA PHE A 347 7.90 15.81 27.22
C PHE A 347 8.14 16.09 28.72
N TYR A 348 9.20 16.82 29.07
CA TYR A 348 9.54 17.18 30.46
C TYR A 348 9.02 18.55 30.92
N GLY A 349 8.23 19.27 30.12
CA GLY A 349 7.71 20.60 30.48
C GLY A 349 8.77 21.72 30.53
N LEU A 350 9.90 21.52 29.85
CA LEU A 350 11.04 22.45 29.76
C LEU A 350 11.04 23.25 28.44
N ALA A 351 9.91 23.31 27.73
CA ALA A 351 9.82 23.92 26.40
C ALA A 351 10.26 25.40 26.35
N GLY A 352 10.16 26.15 27.46
CA GLY A 352 10.62 27.54 27.56
C GLY A 352 12.11 27.72 27.88
N LEU A 353 12.87 26.63 28.04
CA LEU A 353 14.30 26.64 28.35
C LEU A 353 15.19 26.20 27.18
N VAL A 354 14.57 25.85 26.05
CA VAL A 354 15.27 25.49 24.81
C VAL A 354 15.03 26.58 23.77
N SER A 355 16.10 27.03 23.11
CA SER A 355 15.97 27.94 21.96
C SER A 355 15.22 27.25 20.82
N GLU A 356 14.56 28.05 19.96
CA GLU A 356 13.94 27.59 18.72
C GLU A 356 14.85 26.57 18.02
N PRO A 357 14.36 25.36 17.70
CA PRO A 357 15.20 24.35 17.08
C PRO A 357 15.66 24.85 15.71
N GLU A 358 16.97 24.87 15.50
CA GLU A 358 17.57 24.97 14.16
C GLU A 358 16.87 23.98 13.21
N PRO A 359 16.63 24.35 11.93
CA PRO A 359 16.02 23.44 10.98
C PRO A 359 16.84 22.15 10.92
N VAL A 360 16.20 21.02 11.24
CA VAL A 360 16.83 19.70 11.14
C VAL A 360 17.28 19.54 9.69
N PRO A 361 18.59 19.38 9.42
CA PRO A 361 19.06 19.18 8.05
C PRO A 361 18.35 17.97 7.46
N GLU A 362 18.02 18.03 6.17
CA GLU A 362 17.48 16.88 5.46
C GLU A 362 18.36 15.67 5.74
N PRO A 363 17.78 14.48 6.05
CA PRO A 363 18.58 13.29 6.27
C PRO A 363 19.47 13.13 5.04
N ALA A 364 20.78 13.14 5.29
CA ALA A 364 21.79 13.10 4.23
C ALA A 364 21.41 12.00 3.23
N LEU A 365 21.47 12.31 1.93
CA LEU A 365 21.33 11.35 0.84
C LEU A 365 22.36 10.22 1.03
N GLY A 366 22.03 9.20 1.84
CA GLY A 366 23.08 8.31 2.32
C GLY A 366 22.83 7.42 3.55
N GLY A 367 21.69 7.39 4.23
CA GLY A 367 21.50 6.35 5.28
C GLY A 367 20.09 6.20 5.87
N PRO A 368 19.81 5.12 6.63
CA PRO A 368 20.54 3.84 6.74
C PRO A 368 20.05 2.79 5.73
N ALA A 369 20.89 1.79 5.48
CA ALA A 369 20.57 0.52 4.81
C ALA A 369 19.64 -0.37 5.67
N ASN A 370 18.54 0.20 6.17
CA ASN A 370 17.53 -0.56 6.91
C ASN A 370 16.19 -0.53 6.15
N SER A 371 15.43 -1.59 6.34
CA SER A 371 14.11 -1.78 5.72
C SER A 371 13.01 -1.67 6.78
N ALA A 372 13.21 -0.80 7.78
CA ALA A 372 12.27 -0.56 8.87
C ALA A 372 11.15 0.43 8.49
N TYR A 373 10.87 0.60 7.19
CA TYR A 373 9.73 1.39 6.74
C TYR A 373 8.42 0.69 7.10
N LEU A 374 7.31 1.43 7.10
CA LEU A 374 5.96 0.92 7.38
C LEU A 374 5.12 0.69 6.13
N SER A 375 5.74 0.67 4.94
CA SER A 375 5.07 0.52 3.63
C SER A 375 4.26 -0.76 3.47
N PHE A 376 4.66 -1.85 4.16
CA PHE A 376 3.89 -3.09 4.23
C PHE A 376 3.04 -3.21 5.50
N GLY A 377 2.91 -2.13 6.27
CA GLY A 377 2.24 -2.10 7.57
C GLY A 377 3.02 -2.84 8.67
N HIS A 378 2.34 -3.08 9.79
CA HIS A 378 2.87 -3.76 10.96
C HIS A 378 1.74 -4.52 11.69
N GLY A 379 2.10 -5.46 12.56
CA GLY A 379 1.17 -6.22 13.41
C GLY A 379 0.33 -7.25 12.66
N GLU A 380 -0.83 -7.61 13.22
CA GLU A 380 -1.73 -8.65 12.69
C GLU A 380 -2.22 -8.42 11.25
N ARG A 381 -2.12 -7.18 10.76
CA ARG A 381 -2.55 -6.78 9.41
C ARG A 381 -1.42 -6.28 8.53
N ARG A 382 -0.17 -6.55 8.92
CA ARG A 382 0.96 -6.43 7.99
C ARG A 382 0.66 -7.24 6.73
N CYS A 383 1.12 -6.76 5.59
CA CYS A 383 1.13 -7.53 4.35
C CYS A 383 1.73 -8.92 4.64
N PRO A 384 1.12 -10.04 4.20
CA PRO A 384 1.72 -11.36 4.36
C PRO A 384 3.14 -11.39 3.80
N PHE A 385 4.06 -12.09 4.46
CA PHE A 385 5.46 -12.13 4.01
C PHE A 385 5.60 -12.63 2.56
N PRO A 386 4.92 -13.72 2.13
CA PRO A 386 4.97 -14.16 0.74
C PRO A 386 4.43 -13.12 -0.25
N ALA A 387 3.41 -12.34 0.15
CA ALA A 387 2.87 -11.26 -0.67
C ALA A 387 3.87 -10.10 -0.83
N GLN A 388 4.70 -9.81 0.18
CA GLN A 388 5.80 -8.85 0.07
C GLN A 388 6.85 -9.34 -0.93
N GLU A 389 7.25 -10.62 -0.84
CA GLU A 389 8.23 -11.22 -1.75
C GLU A 389 7.75 -11.23 -3.21
N ILE A 390 6.47 -11.51 -3.44
CA ILE A 390 5.86 -11.43 -4.78
C ILE A 390 5.94 -10.00 -5.32
N ALA A 391 5.52 -9.00 -4.53
CA ALA A 391 5.55 -7.59 -4.95
C ALA A 391 6.99 -7.11 -5.23
N GLU A 392 7.94 -7.51 -4.38
CA GLU A 392 9.37 -7.22 -4.55
C GLU A 392 9.90 -7.87 -5.82
N THR A 393 9.60 -9.14 -6.06
CA THR A 393 10.04 -9.87 -7.25
C THR A 393 9.50 -9.23 -8.52
N ILE A 394 8.19 -8.93 -8.57
CA ILE A 394 7.57 -8.25 -9.71
C ILE A 394 8.25 -6.90 -9.99
N THR A 395 8.46 -6.10 -8.94
CA THR A 395 9.04 -4.76 -9.06
C THR A 395 10.48 -4.83 -9.53
N ARG A 396 11.30 -5.65 -8.87
CA ARG A 396 12.73 -5.84 -9.19
C ARG A 396 12.91 -6.34 -10.61
N THR A 397 12.22 -7.43 -10.97
CA THR A 397 12.28 -8.01 -12.31
C THR A 397 11.81 -7.02 -13.37
N GLY A 398 10.74 -6.27 -13.11
CA GLY A 398 10.27 -5.26 -14.04
C GLY A 398 11.31 -4.16 -14.32
N VAL A 399 11.98 -3.68 -13.26
CA VAL A 399 13.06 -2.69 -13.42
C VAL A 399 14.25 -3.29 -14.17
N GLU A 400 14.73 -4.46 -13.75
CA GLU A 400 15.89 -5.13 -14.34
C GLU A 400 15.68 -5.42 -15.83
N VAL A 401 14.56 -6.04 -16.20
CA VAL A 401 14.26 -6.37 -17.61
C VAL A 401 14.16 -5.11 -18.46
N LEU A 402 13.50 -4.05 -17.97
CA LEU A 402 13.39 -2.79 -18.72
C LEU A 402 14.77 -2.18 -18.99
N LEU A 403 15.62 -2.06 -17.96
CA LEU A 403 16.94 -1.45 -18.07
C LEU A 403 17.92 -2.31 -18.88
N ASP A 404 17.81 -3.63 -18.82
CA ASP A 404 18.62 -4.53 -19.65
C ASP A 404 18.22 -4.47 -21.13
N ARG A 405 16.91 -4.34 -21.41
CA ARG A 405 16.38 -4.27 -22.77
C ARG A 405 16.58 -2.90 -23.41
N LEU A 406 16.54 -1.83 -22.62
CA LEU A 406 16.60 -0.43 -23.05
C LEU A 406 17.69 0.31 -22.27
N PRO A 407 18.98 0.01 -22.48
CA PRO A 407 20.07 0.47 -21.63
C PRO A 407 20.34 1.99 -21.71
N ASP A 408 19.84 2.66 -22.75
CA ASP A 408 19.97 4.10 -22.97
C ASP A 408 18.65 4.86 -22.75
N VAL A 409 17.68 4.25 -22.04
CA VAL A 409 16.40 4.88 -21.73
C VAL A 409 16.58 6.11 -20.83
N GLU A 410 15.96 7.21 -21.22
CA GLU A 410 15.98 8.46 -20.47
C GLU A 410 14.63 9.19 -20.50
N PRO A 411 14.31 10.03 -19.49
CA PRO A 411 13.10 10.82 -19.48
C PRO A 411 13.02 11.75 -20.70
N ALA A 412 11.85 11.79 -21.35
CA ALA A 412 11.61 12.65 -22.51
C ALA A 412 11.13 14.07 -22.11
N ILE A 413 10.85 14.30 -20.82
CA ILE A 413 10.41 15.57 -20.24
C ILE A 413 11.27 15.93 -19.02
N ALA A 414 11.23 17.20 -18.60
CA ALA A 414 11.97 17.63 -17.41
C ALA A 414 11.41 16.97 -16.14
N THR A 415 12.28 16.65 -15.18
CA THR A 415 11.90 16.03 -13.90
C THR A 415 10.86 16.86 -13.14
N THR A 416 10.88 18.18 -13.29
CA THR A 416 9.92 19.11 -12.66
C THR A 416 8.51 19.02 -13.25
N GLU A 417 8.34 18.42 -14.43
CA GLU A 417 7.04 18.20 -15.07
C GLU A 417 6.39 16.87 -14.69
N LEU A 418 7.15 15.97 -14.04
CA LEU A 418 6.63 14.70 -13.55
C LEU A 418 5.69 14.94 -12.36
N THR A 419 4.48 14.40 -12.46
CA THR A 419 3.46 14.55 -11.41
C THR A 419 3.13 13.21 -10.78
N HIS A 420 2.59 13.26 -9.57
CA HIS A 420 2.08 12.10 -8.85
C HIS A 420 0.56 12.06 -8.90
N HIS A 421 -0.01 10.89 -8.58
CA HIS A 421 -1.45 10.75 -8.42
C HIS A 421 -2.00 11.82 -7.44
N PRO A 422 -3.10 12.51 -7.78
CA PRO A 422 -3.77 13.46 -6.88
C PRO A 422 -4.59 12.68 -5.84
N SER A 423 -3.91 11.91 -4.99
CA SER A 423 -4.51 11.04 -4.00
C SER A 423 -3.76 11.19 -2.67
N PRO A 424 -4.47 11.31 -1.53
CA PRO A 424 -3.80 11.23 -0.24
C PRO A 424 -3.54 9.77 0.13
N TRP A 425 -4.12 8.79 -0.57
CA TRP A 425 -4.03 7.38 -0.20
C TRP A 425 -2.84 6.68 -0.86
N GLN A 426 -2.45 7.13 -2.05
CA GLN A 426 -1.46 6.47 -2.90
C GLN A 426 -0.44 7.46 -3.45
N ARG A 427 0.78 6.96 -3.74
CA ARG A 427 1.88 7.74 -4.30
C ARG A 427 2.57 6.94 -5.38
N GLY A 428 2.42 7.41 -6.62
CA GLY A 428 3.14 6.92 -7.78
C GLY A 428 3.11 7.98 -8.88
N PRO A 429 4.04 7.94 -9.85
CA PRO A 429 4.02 8.85 -10.98
C PRO A 429 2.78 8.61 -11.85
N THR A 430 2.14 9.68 -12.31
CA THR A 430 1.02 9.59 -13.27
C THR A 430 1.48 9.36 -14.70
N ALA A 431 2.69 9.80 -15.00
CA ALA A 431 3.36 9.66 -16.29
C ALA A 431 4.88 9.63 -16.08
N LEU A 432 5.55 8.87 -16.93
CA LEU A 432 6.99 8.83 -17.15
C LEU A 432 7.25 8.62 -18.66
N PRO A 433 7.10 9.67 -19.49
CA PRO A 433 7.46 9.61 -20.90
C PRO A 433 8.97 9.45 -21.04
N VAL A 434 9.40 8.52 -21.89
CA VAL A 434 10.82 8.22 -22.14
C VAL A 434 11.15 8.14 -23.61
N ARG A 435 12.44 8.25 -23.92
CA ARG A 435 13.05 7.99 -25.22
C ARG A 435 14.25 7.06 -25.06
N PHE A 436 14.55 6.30 -26.10
CA PHE A 436 15.64 5.30 -26.14
C PHE A 436 15.98 4.97 -27.60
N THR A 437 17.12 4.35 -27.85
CA THR A 437 17.44 3.83 -29.20
C THR A 437 16.50 2.68 -29.56
N PRO A 438 15.82 2.71 -30.73
CA PRO A 438 14.95 1.60 -31.15
C PRO A 438 15.66 0.25 -31.14
N MET A 439 15.04 -0.74 -30.48
CA MET A 439 15.56 -2.10 -30.32
C MET A 439 14.67 -3.11 -31.05
N PRO A 440 15.24 -4.23 -31.55
CA PRO A 440 14.42 -5.34 -32.04
C PRO A 440 13.62 -5.96 -30.88
N ALA A 441 12.45 -6.51 -31.19
CA ALA A 441 11.68 -7.28 -30.22
C ALA A 441 12.38 -8.59 -29.85
N SER A 442 12.06 -9.15 -28.67
CA SER A 442 12.38 -10.52 -28.32
C SER A 442 11.81 -11.46 -29.37
N ARG A 443 12.51 -12.57 -29.62
CA ARG A 443 11.99 -13.65 -30.47
C ARG A 443 11.02 -14.53 -29.72
#